data_AF-A0A7T3REH7-F1
#
_entry.id   AF-A0A7T3REH7-F1
#
_cell.length_a   1.000
_cell.length_b   1.000
_cell.length_c   1.000
_cell.angle_alpha   90.00
_cell.angle_beta   90.00
_cell.angle_gamma   90.00
#
_symmetry.space_group_name_H-M   'P 1'
#
loop_
_entity.id
_entity.type
_entity.pdbx_description
1 polymer ?
#
loop_
_entity_poly.entity_id
_entity_poly.type
_entity_poly.pdbx_seq_one_letter_code
_entity_poly.pdbx_strand_id
1 'polypeptide(L)'
;MKELTDFDIENITNLFMENYTASYISKFLELPVNLVNNFIKENQLRQRRDLRNLSLLIKLCSENYTKDEVAEKMNLSEERVYALVKKNKLEPHFREKLFLHRKNKIINEYKKEPCSIKVMSQKLKLSENFIRKVYKENRFVCIVPHYINKMSVLTEEMYKQLLIDLRNTNLSLSKLSDKYKVSRQRIHQIQKKEKIQRP
;
A
#
# COMPACT_ATOMS: atom_id res chain seq x y z
N MET A 1 -37.61 -2.44 39.61
CA MET A 1 -36.58 -2.37 38.56
C MET A 1 -35.53 -1.38 39.03
N LYS A 2 -34.23 -1.61 38.82
CA LYS A 2 -33.20 -0.62 39.18
C LYS A 2 -33.41 0.60 38.28
N GLU A 3 -33.69 1.76 38.85
CA GLU A 3 -33.84 3.01 38.10
C GLU A 3 -32.46 3.62 37.84
N LEU A 4 -32.31 4.28 36.69
CA LEU A 4 -31.07 4.98 36.34
C LEU A 4 -30.96 6.26 37.16
N THR A 5 -29.84 6.44 37.84
CA THR A 5 -29.50 7.71 38.49
C THR A 5 -28.99 8.72 37.46
N ASP A 6 -28.97 10.01 37.82
CA ASP A 6 -28.37 11.05 36.97
C ASP A 6 -26.90 10.74 36.64
N PHE A 7 -26.17 10.16 37.59
CA PHE A 7 -24.80 9.68 37.40
C PHE A 7 -24.72 8.58 36.33
N ASP A 8 -25.64 7.61 36.35
CA ASP A 8 -25.67 6.54 35.35
C ASP A 8 -25.99 7.10 33.96
N ILE A 9 -26.96 8.02 33.87
CA ILE A 9 -27.39 8.66 32.63
C ILE A 9 -26.24 9.41 31.97
N GLU A 10 -25.52 10.22 32.75
CA GLU A 10 -24.36 10.98 32.26
C GLU A 10 -23.27 10.05 31.75
N ASN A 11 -22.89 9.04 32.53
CA ASN A 11 -21.81 8.12 32.17
C ASN A 11 -22.17 7.21 30.99
N ILE A 12 -23.41 6.69 30.90
CA ILE A 12 -23.84 5.92 29.74
C ILE A 12 -23.75 6.79 28.48
N THR A 13 -24.20 8.05 28.56
CA THR A 13 -24.17 8.97 27.43
C THR A 13 -22.74 9.27 26.99
N ASN A 14 -21.86 9.67 27.92
CA ASN A 14 -20.48 10.04 27.62
C ASN A 14 -19.70 8.86 27.05
N LEU A 15 -19.69 7.73 27.75
CA LEU A 15 -18.96 6.53 27.30
C LEU A 15 -19.50 5.99 25.97
N PHE A 16 -20.82 5.99 25.79
CA PHE A 16 -21.39 5.51 24.52
C PHE A 16 -20.98 6.42 23.36
N MET A 17 -21.01 7.74 23.57
CA MET A 17 -20.59 8.73 22.58
C MET A 17 -19.09 8.62 22.27
N GLU A 18 -18.26 8.16 23.21
CA GLU A 18 -16.83 7.82 23.04
C GLU A 18 -16.57 6.44 22.40
N ASN A 19 -17.59 5.85 21.77
CA ASN A 19 -17.52 4.59 21.02
C ASN A 19 -17.36 3.31 21.87
N TYR A 20 -17.52 3.38 23.19
CA TYR A 20 -17.61 2.19 24.03
C TYR A 20 -18.90 1.37 23.73
N THR A 21 -18.81 0.06 23.97
CA THR A 21 -19.93 -0.86 23.74
C THR A 21 -20.87 -0.89 24.95
N ALA A 22 -22.14 -1.21 24.74
CA ALA A 22 -23.10 -1.37 25.84
C ALA A 22 -22.66 -2.44 26.86
N SER A 23 -21.97 -3.49 26.40
CA SER A 23 -21.39 -4.53 27.27
C SER A 23 -20.27 -3.97 28.16
N TYR A 24 -19.39 -3.13 27.59
CA TYR A 24 -18.34 -2.46 28.37
C TYR A 24 -18.94 -1.51 29.41
N ILE A 25 -19.89 -0.65 29.00
CA ILE A 25 -20.55 0.31 29.88
C ILE A 25 -21.30 -0.40 31.01
N SER A 26 -22.00 -1.49 30.69
CA SER A 26 -22.70 -2.34 31.66
C SER A 26 -21.74 -2.90 32.72
N LYS A 27 -20.55 -3.35 32.33
CA LYS A 27 -19.52 -3.80 33.27
C LYS A 27 -18.95 -2.66 34.10
N PHE A 28 -18.71 -1.51 33.49
CA PHE A 28 -18.13 -0.33 34.15
C PHE A 28 -19.05 0.26 35.22
N LEU A 29 -20.36 0.32 34.95
CA LEU A 29 -21.36 0.89 35.87
C LEU A 29 -22.06 -0.16 36.74
N GLU A 30 -21.71 -1.44 36.60
CA GLU A 30 -22.39 -2.56 37.29
C GLU A 30 -23.92 -2.53 37.08
N LEU A 31 -24.33 -2.29 35.84
CA LEU A 31 -25.73 -2.22 35.41
C LEU A 31 -26.07 -3.38 34.47
N PRO A 32 -27.33 -3.86 34.44
CA PRO A 32 -27.75 -4.84 33.44
C PRO A 32 -27.59 -4.32 32.00
N VAL A 33 -26.98 -5.12 31.11
CA VAL A 33 -26.78 -4.77 29.69
C VAL A 33 -28.09 -4.36 29.00
N ASN A 34 -29.20 -5.03 29.34
CA ASN A 34 -30.52 -4.73 28.75
C ASN A 34 -30.99 -3.32 29.10
N LEU A 35 -30.74 -2.88 30.33
CA LEU A 35 -31.12 -1.55 30.80
C LEU A 35 -30.31 -0.46 30.10
N VAL A 36 -28.99 -0.67 29.92
CA VAL A 36 -28.13 0.21 29.12
C VAL A 36 -28.59 0.27 27.66
N ASN A 37 -28.94 -0.87 27.06
CA ASN A 37 -29.43 -0.93 25.68
C ASN A 37 -30.78 -0.23 25.49
N ASN A 38 -31.71 -0.39 26.44
CA ASN A 38 -33.00 0.30 26.41
C ASN A 38 -32.81 1.81 26.46
N PHE A 39 -31.98 2.29 27.39
CA PHE A 39 -31.66 3.70 27.51
C PHE A 39 -31.04 4.27 26.22
N ILE A 40 -30.07 3.57 25.61
CA ILE A 40 -29.45 3.96 24.33
C ILE A 40 -30.49 4.07 23.20
N LYS A 41 -31.48 3.16 23.19
CA LYS A 41 -32.53 3.11 22.17
C LYS A 41 -33.55 4.23 22.36
N GLU A 42 -34.08 4.39 23.56
CA GLU A 42 -35.09 5.40 23.91
C GLU A 42 -34.56 6.81 23.68
N ASN A 43 -33.29 7.06 24.00
CA ASN A 43 -32.65 8.37 23.82
C ASN A 43 -32.00 8.57 22.45
N GLN A 44 -32.20 7.64 21.51
CA GLN A 44 -31.68 7.70 20.14
C GLN A 44 -30.15 7.93 20.05
N LEU A 45 -29.39 7.49 21.07
CA LEU A 45 -27.96 7.79 21.17
C LEU A 45 -27.17 7.19 20.01
N ARG A 46 -27.63 6.09 19.41
CA ARG A 46 -27.03 5.50 18.20
C ARG A 46 -27.00 6.49 17.04
N GLN A 47 -28.11 7.15 16.74
CA GLN A 47 -28.20 8.11 15.63
C GLN A 47 -27.31 9.32 15.90
N ARG A 48 -27.33 9.85 17.13
CA ARG A 48 -26.49 10.97 17.55
C ARG A 48 -25.01 10.64 17.42
N ARG A 49 -24.60 9.45 17.85
CA ARG A 49 -23.22 8.97 17.72
C ARG A 49 -22.80 8.79 16.27
N ASP A 50 -23.65 8.23 15.43
CA ASP A 50 -23.34 8.04 14.01
C ASP A 50 -23.11 9.39 13.30
N LEU A 51 -23.94 10.40 13.61
CA LEU A 51 -23.77 11.76 13.10
C LEU A 51 -22.47 12.41 13.61
N ARG A 52 -22.19 12.28 14.92
CA ARG A 52 -20.92 12.77 15.52
C ARG A 52 -19.71 12.10 14.87
N ASN A 53 -19.75 10.79 14.71
CA ASN A 53 -18.64 10.03 14.11
C ASN A 53 -18.44 10.42 12.65
N LEU A 54 -19.51 10.65 11.90
CA LEU A 54 -19.42 11.13 10.52
C LEU A 54 -18.80 12.53 10.44
N SER A 55 -19.27 13.47 11.27
CA SER A 55 -18.73 14.84 11.25
C SER A 55 -17.25 14.87 11.68
N LEU A 56 -16.89 14.11 12.72
CA LEU A 56 -15.51 13.95 13.15
C LEU A 56 -14.66 13.29 12.08
N LEU A 57 -15.15 12.25 11.42
CA LEU A 57 -14.45 11.58 10.32
C LEU A 57 -14.18 12.57 9.17
N ILE A 58 -15.18 13.34 8.75
CA ILE A 58 -15.02 14.36 7.70
C ILE A 58 -13.98 15.40 8.11
N LYS A 59 -14.05 15.90 9.35
CA LYS A 59 -13.07 16.84 9.90
C LYS A 59 -11.66 16.25 9.88
N LEU A 60 -11.47 15.04 10.39
CA LEU A 60 -10.16 14.39 10.41
C LEU A 60 -9.63 14.07 8.99
N CYS A 61 -10.53 13.75 8.04
CA CYS A 61 -10.17 13.65 6.62
C CYS A 61 -9.63 14.98 6.08
N SER A 62 -10.23 16.11 6.48
CA SER A 62 -9.82 17.45 6.06
C SER A 62 -8.50 17.90 6.70
N GLU A 63 -8.21 17.45 7.93
CA GLU A 63 -7.01 17.78 8.70
C GLU A 63 -5.77 16.93 8.33
N ASN A 64 -5.88 16.06 7.31
CA ASN A 64 -4.80 15.24 6.75
C ASN A 64 -4.26 14.10 7.64
N TYR A 65 -5.06 13.58 8.57
CA TYR A 65 -4.66 12.39 9.34
C TYR A 65 -4.64 11.12 8.48
N THR A 66 -3.71 10.23 8.78
CA THR A 66 -3.70 8.85 8.28
C THR A 66 -4.84 8.04 8.90
N LYS A 67 -5.17 6.88 8.31
CA LYS A 67 -6.28 6.05 8.81
C LYS A 67 -6.04 5.58 10.25
N ASP A 68 -4.80 5.27 10.59
CA ASP A 68 -4.41 4.76 11.90
C ASP A 68 -4.55 5.87 12.95
N GLU A 69 -4.08 7.08 12.64
CA GLU A 69 -4.29 8.27 13.48
C GLU A 69 -5.78 8.63 13.65
N VAL A 70 -6.60 8.42 12.60
CA VAL A 70 -8.05 8.59 12.70
C VAL A 70 -8.66 7.55 13.64
N ALA A 71 -8.21 6.30 13.57
CA ALA A 71 -8.68 5.22 14.46
C ALA A 71 -8.38 5.53 15.93
N GLU A 72 -7.15 5.97 16.23
CA GLU A 72 -6.76 6.42 17.57
C GLU A 72 -7.62 7.60 18.05
N LYS A 73 -7.78 8.65 17.24
CA LYS A 73 -8.56 9.84 17.62
C LYS A 73 -10.05 9.58 17.78
N MET A 74 -10.59 8.59 17.08
CA MET A 74 -12.00 8.21 17.20
C MET A 74 -12.24 7.12 18.26
N ASN A 75 -11.19 6.58 18.88
CA ASN A 75 -11.28 5.42 19.76
C ASN A 75 -12.02 4.24 19.08
N LEU A 76 -11.69 4.00 17.81
CA LEU A 76 -12.27 2.95 16.97
C LEU A 76 -11.17 2.01 16.48
N SER A 77 -11.53 0.77 16.19
CA SER A 77 -10.63 -0.11 15.44
C SER A 77 -10.46 0.40 14.00
N GLU A 78 -9.29 0.14 13.41
CA GLU A 78 -9.01 0.44 12.00
C GLU A 78 -10.07 -0.15 11.07
N GLU A 79 -10.55 -1.37 11.34
CA GLU A 79 -11.62 -2.03 10.58
C GLU A 79 -12.93 -1.25 10.61
N ARG A 80 -13.29 -0.69 11.76
CA ARG A 80 -14.51 0.14 11.89
C ARG A 80 -14.37 1.46 11.16
N VAL A 81 -13.21 2.11 11.28
CA VAL A 81 -12.91 3.32 10.48
C VAL A 81 -13.00 2.99 9.00
N TYR A 82 -12.44 1.85 8.57
CA TYR A 82 -12.53 1.39 7.18
C TYR A 82 -13.96 1.21 6.71
N ALA A 83 -14.81 0.55 7.50
CA ALA A 83 -16.22 0.39 7.20
C ALA A 83 -16.94 1.74 7.08
N LEU A 84 -16.66 2.70 7.97
CA LEU A 84 -17.22 4.05 7.92
C LEU A 84 -16.76 4.82 6.68
N VAL A 85 -15.47 4.77 6.36
CA VAL A 85 -14.90 5.43 5.17
C VAL A 85 -15.51 4.87 3.90
N LYS A 86 -15.66 3.55 3.80
CA LYS A 86 -16.27 2.88 2.66
C LYS A 86 -17.77 3.22 2.53
N LYS A 87 -18.52 3.13 3.63
CA LYS A 87 -19.95 3.46 3.69
C LYS A 87 -20.23 4.89 3.22
N ASN A 88 -19.36 5.83 3.59
CA ASN A 88 -19.53 7.25 3.28
C ASN A 88 -18.75 7.71 2.03
N LYS A 89 -18.17 6.78 1.25
CA LYS A 89 -17.41 7.07 0.01
C LYS A 89 -16.23 8.05 0.20
N LEU A 90 -15.62 8.05 1.39
CA LEU A 90 -14.47 8.91 1.73
C LEU A 90 -13.11 8.30 1.35
N GLU A 91 -13.09 7.12 0.72
CA GLU A 91 -11.88 6.42 0.31
C GLU A 91 -10.89 7.24 -0.55
N PRO A 92 -11.33 8.10 -1.50
CA PRO A 92 -10.42 8.87 -2.33
C PRO A 92 -9.47 9.76 -1.53
N HIS A 93 -9.96 10.45 -0.50
CA HIS A 93 -9.15 11.32 0.35
C HIS A 93 -8.01 10.57 1.03
N PHE A 94 -8.28 9.38 1.58
CA PHE A 94 -7.25 8.57 2.21
C PHE A 94 -6.27 7.95 1.21
N ARG A 95 -6.72 7.59 0.00
CA ARG A 95 -5.84 7.01 -1.04
C ARG A 95 -4.85 8.03 -1.58
N GLU A 96 -5.31 9.24 -1.87
CA GLU A 96 -4.46 10.34 -2.36
C GLU A 96 -3.40 10.73 -1.32
N LYS A 97 -3.79 10.78 -0.03
CA LYS A 97 -2.84 11.11 1.04
C LYS A 97 -1.88 9.97 1.35
N LEU A 98 -2.33 8.71 1.32
CA LEU A 98 -1.42 7.56 1.43
C LEU A 98 -0.38 7.57 0.30
N PHE A 99 -0.80 7.92 -0.92
CA PHE A 99 0.12 8.11 -2.04
C PHE A 99 1.14 9.21 -1.74
N LEU A 100 0.68 10.39 -1.28
CA LEU A 100 1.54 11.53 -0.95
C LEU A 100 2.52 11.21 0.19
N HIS A 101 2.05 10.57 1.26
CA HIS A 101 2.88 10.18 2.39
C HIS A 101 3.99 9.22 1.95
N ARG A 102 3.63 8.17 1.19
CA ARG A 102 4.62 7.21 0.65
C ARG A 102 5.60 7.90 -0.31
N LYS A 103 5.12 8.82 -1.14
CA LYS A 103 5.97 9.63 -2.03
C LYS A 103 6.97 10.47 -1.23
N ASN A 104 6.52 11.18 -0.20
CA ASN A 104 7.38 12.01 0.65
C ASN A 104 8.40 11.16 1.42
N LYS A 105 8.01 9.97 1.88
CA LYS A 105 8.93 9.03 2.53
C LYS A 105 10.06 8.61 1.60
N ILE A 106 9.77 8.32 0.33
CA ILE A 106 10.78 8.00 -0.69
C ILE A 106 11.70 9.21 -0.94
N ILE A 107 11.14 10.42 -1.08
CA ILE A 107 11.91 11.65 -1.29
C ILE A 107 12.86 11.90 -0.13
N ASN A 108 12.38 11.78 1.11
CA ASN A 108 13.16 12.03 2.31
C ASN A 108 14.27 11.00 2.48
N GLU A 109 13.98 9.72 2.27
CA GLU A 109 15.02 8.68 2.33
C GLU A 109 16.05 8.83 1.21
N TYR A 110 15.63 9.18 -0.01
CA TYR A 110 16.56 9.42 -1.11
C TYR A 110 17.50 10.61 -0.82
N LYS A 111 16.98 11.70 -0.24
CA LYS A 111 17.78 12.86 0.14
C LYS A 111 18.83 12.54 1.21
N LYS A 112 18.53 11.63 2.13
CA LYS A 112 19.50 11.16 3.14
C LYS A 112 20.56 10.26 2.51
N GLU A 113 20.12 9.31 1.69
CA GLU A 113 20.97 8.27 1.13
C GLU A 113 20.50 7.90 -0.30
N PRO A 114 21.09 8.51 -1.33
CA PRO A 114 20.74 8.20 -2.71
C PRO A 114 21.05 6.74 -3.03
N CYS A 115 20.04 5.97 -3.41
CA CYS A 115 20.21 4.56 -3.73
C CYS A 115 19.34 4.11 -4.93
N SER A 116 19.61 2.89 -5.41
CA SER A 116 18.87 2.28 -6.51
C SER A 116 17.39 2.04 -6.14
N ILE A 117 16.52 1.99 -7.15
CA ILE A 117 15.08 1.68 -6.97
C ILE A 117 14.88 0.38 -6.20
N LYS A 118 15.72 -0.63 -6.47
CA LYS A 118 15.64 -1.95 -5.84
C LYS A 118 15.96 -1.89 -4.34
N VAL A 119 17.01 -1.16 -3.98
CA VAL A 119 17.41 -0.96 -2.57
C VAL A 119 16.35 -0.15 -1.82
N MET A 120 15.85 0.94 -2.43
CA MET A 120 14.78 1.75 -1.84
C MET A 120 13.48 0.95 -1.64
N SER A 121 13.14 0.07 -2.58
CA SER A 121 12.00 -0.85 -2.52
C SER A 121 12.08 -1.77 -1.31
N GLN A 122 13.24 -2.38 -1.10
CA GLN A 122 13.50 -3.25 0.04
C GLN A 122 13.47 -2.47 1.37
N LYS A 123 14.10 -1.29 1.42
CA LYS A 123 14.17 -0.43 2.61
C LYS A 123 12.77 0.04 3.06
N LEU A 124 11.94 0.45 2.11
CA LEU A 124 10.62 1.02 2.39
C LEU A 124 9.47 0.01 2.33
N LYS A 125 9.73 -1.24 1.90
CA LYS A 125 8.73 -2.27 1.63
C LYS A 125 7.61 -1.76 0.69
N LEU A 126 8.00 -0.99 -0.33
CA LEU A 126 7.10 -0.43 -1.35
C LEU A 126 7.40 -1.06 -2.71
N SER A 127 6.42 -1.06 -3.62
CA SER A 127 6.65 -1.64 -4.95
C SER A 127 7.67 -0.83 -5.76
N GLU A 128 8.52 -1.54 -6.51
CA GLU A 128 9.53 -0.92 -7.38
C GLU A 128 8.89 0.02 -8.42
N ASN A 129 7.71 -0.33 -8.94
CA ASN A 129 6.97 0.51 -9.89
C ASN A 129 6.56 1.85 -9.27
N PHE A 130 6.12 1.85 -8.01
CA PHE A 130 5.76 3.07 -7.31
C PHE A 130 6.98 3.96 -7.07
N ILE A 131 8.10 3.38 -6.64
CA ILE A 131 9.35 4.11 -6.45
C ILE A 131 9.88 4.66 -7.78
N ARG A 132 9.84 3.87 -8.86
CA ARG A 132 10.23 4.31 -10.20
C ARG A 132 9.42 5.53 -10.66
N LYS A 133 8.11 5.55 -10.38
CA LYS A 133 7.25 6.70 -10.67
C LYS A 133 7.73 7.94 -9.90
N VAL A 134 7.97 7.81 -8.60
CA VAL A 134 8.46 8.92 -7.76
C VAL A 134 9.85 9.41 -8.21
N TYR A 135 10.78 8.51 -8.53
CA TYR A 135 12.11 8.87 -9.02
C TYR A 135 12.03 9.66 -10.34
N LYS A 136 11.17 9.22 -11.27
CA LYS A 136 10.96 9.90 -12.55
C LYS A 136 10.36 11.29 -12.36
N GLU A 137 9.33 11.42 -11.53
CA GLU A 137 8.66 12.69 -11.22
C GLU A 137 9.62 13.72 -10.59
N ASN A 138 10.50 13.28 -9.69
CA ASN A 138 11.44 14.15 -8.98
C ASN A 138 12.82 14.23 -9.65
N ARG A 139 12.98 13.65 -10.84
CA ARG A 139 14.25 13.60 -11.59
C ARG A 139 15.44 13.05 -10.76
N PHE A 140 15.17 12.09 -9.87
CA PHE A 140 16.22 11.44 -9.10
C PHE A 140 17.08 10.57 -10.02
N VAL A 141 18.41 10.63 -9.83
CA VAL A 141 19.33 9.78 -10.56
C VAL A 141 19.02 8.34 -10.19
N CYS A 142 18.51 7.59 -11.15
CA CYS A 142 18.39 6.15 -11.01
C CYS A 142 19.81 5.60 -11.04
N ILE A 143 20.37 5.33 -9.85
CA ILE A 143 21.58 4.53 -9.72
C ILE A 143 21.16 3.11 -10.11
N VAL A 144 21.09 2.86 -11.41
CA VAL A 144 21.02 1.50 -11.93
C VAL A 144 22.38 0.91 -11.57
N PRO A 145 22.46 -0.19 -10.80
CA PRO A 145 23.70 -0.94 -10.74
C PRO A 145 24.04 -1.22 -12.19
N HIS A 146 25.13 -0.62 -12.67
CA HIS A 146 25.65 -0.86 -14.00
C HIS A 146 26.09 -2.34 -14.04
N TYR A 147 25.14 -3.25 -14.15
CA TYR A 147 25.27 -4.37 -15.05
C TYR A 147 25.20 -3.75 -16.46
N ILE A 148 26.22 -2.97 -16.80
CA ILE A 148 26.76 -2.99 -18.14
C ILE A 148 27.21 -4.45 -18.28
N ASN A 149 26.26 -5.33 -18.62
CA ASN A 149 26.57 -6.44 -19.47
C ASN A 149 27.22 -5.76 -20.66
N LYS A 150 28.56 -5.68 -20.65
CA LYS A 150 29.35 -5.32 -21.82
C LYS A 150 28.86 -6.27 -22.89
N MET A 151 27.91 -5.81 -23.71
CA MET A 151 27.46 -6.63 -24.81
C MET A 151 28.63 -6.66 -25.76
N SER A 152 29.30 -7.80 -25.81
CA SER A 152 30.47 -7.95 -26.66
C SER A 152 30.03 -7.79 -28.09
N VAL A 153 30.77 -6.98 -28.85
CA VAL A 153 30.71 -7.03 -30.32
C VAL A 153 31.10 -8.46 -30.68
N LEU A 154 30.20 -9.17 -31.36
CA LEU A 154 30.49 -10.52 -31.84
C LEU A 154 31.65 -10.43 -32.83
N THR A 155 32.79 -11.04 -32.49
CA THR A 155 33.83 -11.30 -33.47
C THR A 155 33.32 -12.28 -34.53
N GLU A 156 33.97 -12.35 -35.69
CA GLU A 156 33.55 -13.26 -36.76
C GLU A 156 33.54 -14.73 -36.30
N GLU A 157 34.51 -15.12 -35.47
CA GLU A 157 34.59 -16.46 -34.88
C GLU A 157 33.43 -16.75 -33.93
N MET A 158 33.10 -15.79 -33.04
CA MET A 158 31.95 -15.91 -32.14
C MET A 158 30.63 -15.95 -32.91
N TYR A 159 30.52 -15.20 -34.01
CA TYR A 159 29.35 -15.22 -34.88
C TYR A 159 29.17 -16.60 -35.52
N LYS A 160 30.22 -17.17 -36.11
CA LYS A 160 30.20 -18.52 -36.70
C LYS A 160 29.79 -19.57 -35.66
N GLN A 161 30.34 -19.50 -34.44
CA GLN A 161 30.00 -20.43 -33.37
C GLN A 161 28.56 -20.27 -32.89
N LEU A 162 28.06 -19.03 -32.81
CA LEU A 162 26.66 -18.73 -32.48
C LEU A 162 25.70 -19.33 -33.51
N LEU A 163 26.03 -19.31 -34.80
CA LEU A 163 25.19 -19.92 -35.84
C LEU A 163 25.09 -21.45 -35.68
N ILE A 164 26.20 -22.11 -35.32
CA ILE A 164 26.22 -23.55 -35.02
C ILE A 164 25.34 -23.84 -33.79
N ASP A 165 25.53 -23.07 -32.73
CA ASP A 165 24.74 -23.23 -31.49
C ASP A 165 23.25 -22.90 -31.66
N LEU A 166 22.91 -22.01 -32.59
CA LEU A 166 21.51 -21.69 -32.93
C LEU A 166 20.81 -22.85 -33.64
N ARG A 167 21.54 -23.61 -34.47
CA ARG A 167 21.06 -24.83 -35.14
C ARG A 167 20.98 -26.02 -34.19
N ASN A 168 21.77 -26.01 -33.12
CA ASN A 168 21.66 -27.00 -32.04
C ASN A 168 20.40 -26.74 -31.20
N THR A 169 19.56 -27.77 -31.06
CA THR A 169 18.22 -27.69 -30.46
C THR A 169 18.24 -27.62 -28.92
N ASN A 170 19.36 -27.98 -28.28
CA ASN A 170 19.45 -28.14 -26.83
C ASN A 170 19.71 -26.84 -26.03
N LEU A 171 19.89 -25.69 -26.71
CA LEU A 171 20.22 -24.42 -26.04
C LEU A 171 19.06 -23.42 -26.13
N SER A 172 18.55 -22.95 -25.00
CA SER A 172 17.55 -21.87 -25.01
C SER A 172 18.19 -20.54 -25.43
N LEU A 173 17.38 -19.62 -25.98
CA LEU A 173 17.85 -18.27 -26.33
C LEU A 173 18.43 -17.52 -25.12
N SER A 174 18.00 -17.86 -23.90
CA SER A 174 18.64 -17.34 -22.68
C SER A 174 20.08 -17.81 -22.54
N LYS A 175 20.31 -19.13 -22.64
CA LYS A 175 21.65 -19.71 -22.49
C LYS A 175 22.61 -19.15 -23.56
N LEU A 176 22.13 -18.93 -24.78
CA LEU A 176 22.92 -18.28 -25.83
C LEU A 176 23.22 -16.82 -25.51
N SER A 177 22.24 -16.07 -24.99
CA SER A 177 22.41 -14.68 -24.59
C SER A 177 23.47 -14.52 -23.49
N ASP A 178 23.46 -15.44 -22.52
CA ASP A 178 24.43 -15.46 -21.42
C ASP A 178 25.84 -15.88 -21.87
N LYS A 179 25.93 -16.91 -22.75
CA LYS A 179 27.19 -17.43 -23.30
C LYS A 179 27.91 -16.43 -24.18
N TYR A 180 27.18 -15.78 -25.09
CA TYR A 180 27.76 -14.85 -26.07
C TYR A 180 27.71 -13.40 -25.61
N LYS A 181 27.16 -13.12 -24.42
CA LYS A 181 26.96 -11.76 -23.87
C LYS A 181 26.26 -10.83 -24.86
N VAL A 182 25.25 -11.33 -25.58
CA VAL A 182 24.48 -10.58 -26.59
C VAL A 182 23.00 -10.66 -26.26
N SER A 183 22.22 -9.63 -26.54
CA SER A 183 20.79 -9.62 -26.19
C SER A 183 20.02 -10.71 -26.93
N ARG A 184 19.01 -11.28 -26.28
CA ARG A 184 18.09 -12.24 -26.91
C ARG A 184 17.47 -11.66 -28.20
N GLN A 185 17.18 -10.36 -28.21
CA GLN A 185 16.66 -9.65 -29.39
C GLN A 185 17.65 -9.68 -30.55
N ARG A 186 18.94 -9.43 -30.29
CA ARG A 186 19.97 -9.46 -31.34
C ARG A 186 20.19 -10.88 -31.86
N ILE A 187 20.17 -11.89 -31.00
CA ILE A 187 20.23 -13.31 -31.41
C ILE A 187 19.03 -13.65 -32.30
N HIS A 188 17.82 -13.21 -31.95
CA HIS A 188 16.63 -13.41 -32.76
C HIS A 188 16.72 -12.72 -34.13
N GLN A 189 17.30 -11.51 -34.21
CA GLN A 189 17.56 -10.84 -35.49
C GLN A 189 18.52 -11.63 -36.37
N ILE A 190 19.59 -12.18 -35.79
CA ILE A 190 20.56 -13.04 -36.50
C ILE A 190 19.87 -14.29 -37.01
N GLN A 191 19.08 -14.96 -36.16
CA GLN A 191 18.31 -16.15 -36.54
C GLN A 191 17.39 -15.88 -37.74
N LYS A 192 16.68 -14.74 -37.74
CA LYS A 192 15.79 -14.33 -38.84
C LYS A 192 16.57 -14.01 -40.11
N LYS A 193 17.71 -13.32 -40.00
CA LYS A 193 18.56 -12.95 -41.13
C LYS A 193 19.14 -14.19 -41.82
N GLU A 194 19.62 -15.15 -41.04
CA GLU A 194 20.26 -16.38 -41.52
C GLU A 194 19.25 -17.51 -41.81
N LYS A 195 17.95 -17.22 -41.73
CA LYS A 195 16.83 -18.15 -41.98
C LYS A 195 16.96 -19.47 -41.22
N ILE A 196 17.46 -19.42 -39.98
CA ILE A 196 17.63 -20.61 -39.14
C ILE A 196 16.27 -20.96 -38.53
N GLN A 197 15.66 -22.04 -39.01
CA GLN A 197 14.50 -22.65 -38.35
C GLN A 197 15.00 -23.50 -37.18
N ARG A 198 14.53 -23.14 -35.98
CA ARG A 198 14.61 -24.03 -34.82
C ARG A 198 13.33 -24.86 -34.82
N PRO A 199 13.39 -26.17 -34.57
CA PRO A 199 12.20 -26.97 -34.32
C PRO A 199 11.44 -26.47 -33.08
#